data_AF-A0A9P5N4J6-F1
#
_entry.id   AF-A0A9P5N4J6-F1
#
_cell.length_a   1.000
_cell.length_b   1.000
_cell.length_c   1.000
_cell.angle_alpha   90.00
_cell.angle_beta   90.00
_cell.angle_gamma   90.00
#
_symmetry.space_group_name_H-M   'P 1'
#
loop_
_entity.id
_entity.type
_entity.pdbx_description
1 polymer ?
#
loop_
_entity_poly.entity_id
_entity_poly.type
_entity_poly.pdbx_seq_one_letter_code
_entity_poly.pdbx_strand_id
1 'polypeptide(L)'
;MLPSPLRPNSAPQPSSSPRPTTLPTASPSTTPPERSKTRAMDLLRKHYGLSVTPPPPSGRPMDPLDLDSPAFDSKAYYGQLITTASLTTLLKKENDLLTEMRQLDSERQSLVYNHHHELIDATDTISAMKDRTEMIDRDLERLKAAFSEISRLSAKVAIEGSPS
;
A
#
# COMPACT_ATOMS: atom_id res chain seq x y z
N MET A 1 -53.54 8.86 -0.66
CA MET A 1 -52.23 8.21 -0.89
C MET A 1 -52.12 7.05 0.09
N LEU A 2 -52.11 5.82 -0.42
CA LEU A 2 -51.95 4.58 0.37
C LEU A 2 -50.47 4.39 0.78
N PRO A 3 -50.17 3.83 1.96
CA PRO A 3 -48.89 3.21 2.23
C PRO A 3 -48.91 1.74 1.79
N SER A 4 -47.89 1.28 1.09
CA SER A 4 -47.69 -0.14 0.76
C SER A 4 -46.38 -0.67 1.34
N PRO A 5 -46.30 -1.99 1.62
CA PRO A 5 -45.58 -2.52 2.78
C PRO A 5 -44.33 -3.34 2.43
N LEU A 6 -43.50 -3.52 3.46
CA LEU A 6 -42.55 -4.60 3.78
C LEU A 6 -42.12 -5.56 2.65
N ARG A 7 -40.81 -5.59 2.38
CA ARG A 7 -40.10 -6.80 1.96
C ARG A 7 -38.87 -7.03 2.84
N PRO A 8 -38.63 -8.27 3.33
CA PRO A 8 -37.46 -8.64 4.10
C PRO A 8 -36.32 -8.96 3.13
N ASN A 9 -35.11 -8.45 3.38
CA ASN A 9 -33.95 -8.92 2.64
C ASN A 9 -32.76 -9.12 3.58
N SER A 10 -32.59 -10.39 3.92
CA SER A 10 -31.32 -11.12 4.04
C SER A 10 -30.24 -10.51 4.94
N ALA A 11 -30.13 -11.10 6.14
CA ALA A 11 -28.99 -10.99 7.02
C ALA A 11 -27.66 -11.33 6.29
N PRO A 12 -26.55 -10.67 6.61
CA PRO A 12 -25.24 -11.07 6.11
C PRO A 12 -24.82 -12.39 6.78
N GLN A 13 -24.67 -13.45 5.99
CA GLN A 13 -23.98 -14.66 6.44
C GLN A 13 -22.48 -14.37 6.57
N PRO A 14 -21.83 -14.68 7.72
CA PRO A 14 -20.38 -14.77 7.77
C PRO A 14 -19.93 -16.11 7.19
N SER A 15 -19.52 -16.12 5.92
CA SER A 15 -18.77 -17.22 5.33
C SER A 15 -17.27 -16.93 5.41
N SER A 16 -16.61 -17.41 6.47
CA SER A 16 -15.16 -17.60 6.44
C SER A 16 -14.78 -18.83 7.25
N SER A 17 -14.48 -19.90 6.53
CA SER A 17 -13.93 -21.15 7.07
C SER A 17 -12.63 -20.91 7.86
N PRO A 18 -12.36 -21.74 8.89
CA PRO A 18 -11.15 -21.63 9.69
C PRO A 18 -9.90 -22.02 8.88
N ARG A 19 -8.93 -21.10 8.86
CA ARG A 19 -7.57 -21.30 8.32
C ARG A 19 -6.82 -22.32 9.19
N PRO A 20 -6.21 -23.38 8.63
CA PRO A 20 -5.29 -24.22 9.39
C PRO A 20 -3.98 -23.46 9.63
N THR A 21 -3.65 -23.27 10.90
CA THR A 21 -2.33 -22.82 11.35
C THR A 21 -1.38 -24.01 11.26
N THR A 22 -0.59 -24.09 10.19
CA THR A 22 0.58 -24.99 10.14
C THR A 22 1.84 -24.15 10.25
N LEU A 23 2.53 -24.31 11.39
CA LEU A 23 3.91 -23.87 11.56
C LEU A 23 4.81 -24.64 10.56
N PRO A 24 5.78 -24.00 9.89
CA PRO A 24 6.81 -24.74 9.20
C PRO A 24 7.83 -25.24 10.24
N THR A 25 7.71 -26.52 10.61
CA THR A 25 8.77 -27.30 11.24
C THR A 25 9.97 -27.35 10.30
N ALA A 26 11.08 -26.76 10.73
CA ALA A 26 12.36 -26.85 10.06
C ALA A 26 12.94 -28.27 10.23
N SER A 27 13.20 -28.94 9.12
CA SER A 27 14.10 -30.09 9.03
C SER A 27 15.21 -29.78 8.03
N PRO A 28 16.50 -29.96 8.39
CA PRO A 28 17.61 -29.62 7.53
C PRO A 28 18.11 -30.85 6.78
N SER A 29 17.97 -30.88 5.47
CA SER A 29 18.86 -31.65 4.59
C SER A 29 18.58 -31.34 3.12
N THR A 30 19.64 -31.46 2.32
CA THR A 30 19.68 -31.52 0.84
C THR A 30 20.14 -30.22 0.15
N THR A 31 21.45 -30.17 -0.06
CA THR A 31 22.22 -29.61 -1.21
C THR A 31 21.70 -28.34 -1.93
N PRO A 32 22.55 -27.31 -2.14
CA PRO A 32 22.13 -26.05 -2.76
C PRO A 32 21.93 -26.19 -4.28
N PRO A 33 20.74 -25.89 -4.85
CA PRO A 33 20.62 -25.58 -6.26
C PRO A 33 20.96 -24.09 -6.43
N GLU A 34 22.16 -23.81 -6.92
CA GLU A 34 22.73 -22.46 -7.16
C GLU A 34 21.94 -21.61 -8.20
N ARG A 35 20.78 -22.06 -8.67
CA ARG A 35 19.99 -21.42 -9.74
C ARG A 35 18.86 -20.49 -9.25
N SER A 36 18.51 -20.51 -7.97
CA SER A 36 17.43 -19.66 -7.42
C SER A 36 17.88 -18.23 -7.14
N LYS A 37 19.13 -18.04 -6.69
CA LYS A 37 19.72 -16.71 -6.45
C LYS A 37 19.72 -15.86 -7.72
N THR A 38 20.03 -16.44 -8.87
CA THR A 38 20.07 -15.73 -10.16
C THR A 38 18.69 -15.27 -10.60
N ARG A 39 17.65 -16.09 -10.41
CA ARG A 39 16.27 -15.72 -10.76
C ARG A 39 15.70 -14.63 -9.85
N ALA A 40 15.94 -14.75 -8.53
CA ALA A 40 15.53 -13.71 -7.59
C ALA A 40 16.29 -12.40 -7.88
N MET A 41 17.61 -12.47 -8.08
CA MET A 41 18.43 -11.32 -8.45
C MET A 41 17.98 -10.68 -9.76
N ASP A 42 17.63 -11.46 -10.78
CA ASP A 42 17.09 -10.95 -12.05
C ASP A 42 15.72 -10.31 -11.91
N LEU A 43 14.86 -10.84 -11.03
CA LEU A 43 13.56 -10.25 -10.74
C LEU A 43 13.72 -8.91 -10.04
N LEU A 44 14.57 -8.84 -9.00
CA LEU A 44 14.92 -7.57 -8.35
C LEU A 44 15.56 -6.60 -9.34
N ARG A 45 16.47 -7.05 -10.20
CA ARG A 45 17.09 -6.20 -11.24
C ARG A 45 16.06 -5.58 -12.18
N LYS A 46 15.00 -6.31 -12.55
CA LYS A 46 13.89 -5.81 -13.35
C LYS A 46 13.02 -4.82 -12.58
N HIS A 47 12.76 -5.07 -11.30
CA HIS A 47 11.98 -4.16 -10.44
C HIS A 47 12.71 -2.86 -10.10
N TYR A 48 14.03 -2.91 -9.94
CA TYR A 48 14.86 -1.75 -9.57
C TYR A 48 15.55 -1.09 -10.77
N GLY A 49 15.22 -1.48 -12.01
CA GLY A 49 15.74 -0.85 -13.23
C GLY A 49 17.26 -0.97 -13.40
N LEU A 50 17.92 -1.94 -12.76
CA LEU A 50 19.38 -2.11 -12.78
C LEU A 50 19.90 -2.84 -14.03
N SER A 51 19.04 -3.10 -15.02
CA SER A 51 19.48 -3.55 -16.34
C SER A 51 20.07 -2.36 -17.09
N VAL A 52 21.36 -2.44 -17.44
CA VAL A 52 22.05 -1.52 -18.37
C VAL A 52 21.55 -1.77 -19.79
N THR A 53 20.27 -1.53 -19.99
CA THR A 53 19.66 -1.32 -21.29
C THR A 53 19.11 0.09 -21.16
N PRO A 54 19.51 1.04 -22.02
CA PRO A 54 18.79 2.30 -22.09
C PRO A 54 17.31 1.96 -22.18
N PRO A 55 16.44 2.51 -21.31
CA PRO A 55 15.02 2.33 -21.50
C PRO A 55 14.75 2.68 -22.97
N PRO A 56 14.01 1.84 -23.73
CA PRO A 56 13.44 2.34 -24.97
C PRO A 56 12.75 3.65 -24.60
N PRO A 57 12.89 4.73 -25.39
CA PRO A 57 12.32 6.01 -25.00
C PRO A 57 10.87 5.73 -24.63
N SER A 58 10.56 5.83 -23.33
CA SER A 58 9.21 5.86 -22.80
C SER A 58 8.58 7.22 -23.13
N GLY A 59 8.95 7.77 -24.29
CA GLY A 59 8.36 8.94 -24.87
C GLY A 59 7.09 8.47 -25.52
N ARG A 60 5.97 8.73 -24.85
CA ARG A 60 4.72 8.94 -25.57
C ARG A 60 5.03 9.83 -26.78
N PRO A 61 4.47 9.56 -27.96
CA PRO A 61 4.70 10.39 -29.12
C PRO A 61 4.46 11.85 -28.73
N MET A 62 5.44 12.72 -28.99
CA MET A 62 5.31 14.17 -28.82
C MET A 62 4.46 14.70 -29.97
N ASP A 63 3.17 14.36 -29.95
CA ASP A 63 2.20 14.82 -30.93
C ASP A 63 1.53 16.10 -30.42
N PRO A 64 1.67 17.24 -31.11
CA PRO A 64 0.98 18.47 -30.74
C PRO A 64 -0.54 18.40 -30.89
N LEU A 65 -1.06 17.40 -31.61
CA LEU A 65 -2.48 17.22 -31.89
C LEU A 65 -3.17 16.21 -30.95
N ASP A 66 -2.41 15.51 -30.13
CA ASP A 66 -2.92 14.56 -29.14
C ASP A 66 -3.16 15.24 -27.79
N LEU A 67 -4.36 15.11 -27.23
CA LEU A 67 -4.74 15.73 -25.96
C LEU A 67 -3.96 15.15 -24.77
N ASP A 68 -3.53 13.89 -24.86
CA ASP A 68 -2.79 13.20 -23.79
C ASP A 68 -1.26 13.35 -23.92
N SER A 69 -0.82 14.06 -24.97
CA SER A 69 0.60 14.26 -25.26
C SER A 69 1.17 15.43 -24.46
N PRO A 70 2.37 15.30 -23.89
CA PRO A 70 3.05 16.40 -23.22
C PRO A 70 3.47 17.54 -24.17
N ALA A 71 3.43 17.34 -25.48
CA ALA A 71 3.68 18.37 -26.49
C ALA A 71 2.41 19.02 -27.05
N PHE A 72 1.23 18.74 -26.47
CA PHE A 72 -0.05 19.23 -26.95
C PHE A 72 -0.08 20.76 -27.16
N ASP A 73 -0.42 21.19 -28.38
CA ASP A 73 -0.67 22.58 -28.73
C ASP A 73 -2.17 22.81 -28.89
N SER A 74 -2.76 23.40 -27.85
CA SER A 74 -4.20 23.70 -27.81
C SER A 74 -4.66 24.61 -28.94
N LYS A 75 -3.82 25.55 -29.39
CA LYS A 75 -4.19 26.51 -30.42
C LYS A 75 -4.18 25.85 -31.80
N ALA A 76 -3.17 25.03 -32.09
CA ALA A 76 -3.09 24.27 -33.33
C ALA A 76 -4.24 23.26 -33.43
N TYR A 77 -4.48 22.50 -32.36
CA TYR A 77 -5.58 21.53 -32.29
C TYR A 77 -6.94 22.20 -32.48
N TYR A 78 -7.21 23.30 -31.77
CA TYR A 78 -8.47 24.03 -31.91
C TYR A 78 -8.66 24.61 -33.32
N GLY A 79 -7.61 25.19 -33.90
CA GLY A 79 -7.64 25.75 -35.24
C GLY A 79 -7.96 24.70 -36.31
N GLN A 80 -7.38 23.51 -36.19
CA GLN A 80 -7.72 22.38 -37.06
C GLN A 80 -9.16 21.90 -36.80
N LEU A 81 -9.58 21.79 -35.55
CA LEU A 81 -10.90 21.27 -35.19
C LEU A 81 -12.03 22.15 -35.73
N ILE A 82 -11.94 23.48 -35.58
CA ILE A 82 -13.00 24.39 -36.04
C ILE A 82 -13.07 24.52 -37.57
N THR A 83 -11.96 24.28 -38.26
CA THR A 83 -11.91 24.37 -39.73
C THR A 83 -12.35 23.07 -40.42
N THR A 84 -12.18 21.93 -39.75
CA THR A 84 -12.43 20.60 -40.34
C THR A 84 -13.70 19.93 -39.83
N ALA A 85 -14.18 20.26 -38.62
CA ALA A 85 -15.33 19.61 -38.01
C ALA A 85 -16.66 20.34 -38.26
N SER A 86 -17.76 19.58 -38.28
CA SER A 86 -19.10 20.14 -38.33
C SER A 86 -19.54 20.70 -36.97
N LEU A 87 -20.52 21.61 -36.94
CA LEU A 87 -21.08 22.15 -35.70
C LEU A 87 -21.60 21.05 -34.75
N THR A 88 -22.28 20.03 -35.28
CA THR A 88 -22.77 18.90 -34.49
C THR A 88 -21.63 18.12 -33.84
N THR A 89 -20.54 17.92 -34.59
CA THR A 89 -19.32 17.26 -34.07
C THR A 89 -18.69 18.10 -32.95
N LEU A 90 -18.66 19.42 -33.11
CA LEU A 90 -18.09 20.34 -32.14
C LEU A 90 -18.90 20.34 -30.82
N LEU A 91 -20.23 20.42 -30.90
CA LEU A 91 -21.12 20.34 -29.73
C LEU A 91 -20.99 19.01 -28.99
N LYS A 92 -20.88 17.90 -29.74
CA LYS A 92 -20.63 16.59 -29.13
C LYS A 92 -19.28 16.58 -28.40
N LYS A 93 -18.22 17.05 -29.06
CA LYS A 93 -16.88 17.10 -28.48
C LYS A 93 -16.82 17.98 -27.23
N GLU A 94 -17.55 19.10 -27.20
CA GLU A 94 -17.70 19.94 -26.01
C GLU A 94 -18.35 19.15 -24.86
N ASN A 95 -19.45 18.46 -25.12
CA ASN A 95 -20.15 17.68 -24.08
C ASN A 95 -19.28 16.53 -23.53
N ASP A 96 -18.57 15.84 -24.43
CA ASP A 96 -17.64 14.77 -24.07
C ASP A 96 -16.53 15.32 -23.15
N LEU A 97 -15.91 16.46 -23.51
CA LEU A 97 -14.87 17.11 -22.70
C LEU A 97 -15.40 17.59 -21.34
N LEU A 98 -16.61 18.15 -21.28
CA LEU A 98 -17.22 18.55 -20.01
C LEU A 98 -17.45 17.35 -19.09
N THR A 99 -17.83 16.20 -19.66
CA THR A 99 -18.01 14.95 -18.91
C THR A 99 -16.67 14.44 -18.40
N GLU A 100 -15.66 14.41 -19.27
CA GLU A 100 -14.30 13.99 -18.93
C GLU A 100 -13.67 14.88 -17.85
N MET A 101 -13.82 16.20 -17.94
CA MET A 101 -13.35 17.13 -16.91
C MET A 101 -13.96 16.85 -15.54
N ARG A 102 -15.28 16.56 -15.48
CA ARG A 102 -15.96 16.21 -14.23
C ARG A 102 -15.48 14.87 -13.69
N GLN A 103 -15.28 13.89 -14.56
CA GLN A 103 -14.76 12.59 -14.19
C GLN A 103 -13.35 12.71 -13.60
N LEU A 104 -12.44 13.42 -14.29
CA LEU A 104 -11.07 13.65 -13.83
C LEU A 104 -11.02 14.39 -12.49
N ASP A 105 -11.88 15.38 -12.26
CA ASP A 105 -11.92 16.04 -10.94
C ASP A 105 -12.43 15.10 -9.84
N SER A 106 -13.43 14.26 -10.14
CA SER A 106 -13.92 13.25 -9.18
C SER A 106 -12.85 12.21 -8.84
N GLU A 107 -12.07 11.76 -9.83
CA GLU A 107 -10.94 10.84 -9.65
C GLU A 107 -9.82 11.48 -8.84
N ARG A 108 -9.48 12.73 -9.14
CA ARG A 108 -8.52 13.52 -8.37
C ARG A 108 -8.96 13.64 -6.91
N GLN A 109 -10.23 13.97 -6.66
CA GLN A 109 -10.76 14.10 -5.31
C GLN A 109 -10.75 12.76 -4.57
N SER A 110 -11.12 11.67 -5.23
CA SER A 110 -11.08 10.32 -4.69
C SER A 110 -9.65 9.92 -4.30
N LEU A 111 -8.67 10.16 -5.18
CA LEU A 111 -7.26 9.86 -4.91
C LEU A 111 -6.73 10.64 -3.71
N VAL A 112 -7.00 11.94 -3.66
CA VAL A 112 -6.61 12.81 -2.55
C VAL A 112 -7.24 12.32 -1.25
N TYR A 113 -8.53 11.98 -1.26
CA TYR A 113 -9.22 11.45 -0.09
C TYR A 113 -8.60 10.13 0.40
N ASN A 114 -8.42 9.15 -0.51
CA ASN A 114 -7.85 7.85 -0.16
C ASN A 114 -6.44 8.00 0.41
N HIS A 115 -5.58 8.79 -0.23
CA HIS A 115 -4.21 8.96 0.25
C HIS A 115 -4.16 9.70 1.59
N HIS A 116 -4.97 10.74 1.79
CA HIS A 116 -5.04 11.39 3.10
C HIS A 116 -5.56 10.45 4.18
N HIS A 117 -6.57 9.64 3.87
CA HIS A 117 -7.11 8.67 4.81
C HIS A 117 -6.05 7.60 5.19
N GLU A 118 -5.37 7.03 4.19
CA GLU A 118 -4.28 6.08 4.41
C GLU A 118 -3.13 6.66 5.22
N LEU A 119 -2.75 7.93 4.97
CA LEU A 119 -1.72 8.62 5.75
C LEU A 119 -2.12 8.83 7.21
N ILE A 120 -3.39 9.16 7.46
CA ILE A 120 -3.93 9.29 8.81
C ILE A 120 -3.88 7.93 9.52
N ASP A 121 -4.39 6.88 8.88
CA ASP A 121 -4.41 5.53 9.45
C ASP A 121 -2.99 4.99 9.73
N ALA A 122 -2.04 5.27 8.83
CA ALA A 122 -0.64 4.94 9.03
C ALA A 122 -0.03 5.72 10.20
N THR A 123 -0.38 6.99 10.35
CA THR A 123 0.08 7.83 11.48
C THR A 123 -0.46 7.30 12.80
N ASP A 124 -1.74 6.93 12.85
CA ASP A 124 -2.36 6.32 14.03
C ASP A 124 -1.69 4.98 14.38
N THR A 125 -1.40 4.16 13.37
CA THR A 125 -0.67 2.90 13.54
C THR A 125 0.73 3.14 14.11
N ILE A 126 1.48 4.11 13.60
CA ILE A 126 2.80 4.49 14.11
C ILE A 126 2.71 4.98 15.56
N SER A 127 1.69 5.77 15.90
CA SER A 127 1.48 6.23 17.26
C SER A 127 1.19 5.08 18.22
N ALA A 128 0.31 4.15 17.84
CA ALA A 128 0.03 2.95 18.62
C ALA A 128 1.26 2.04 18.78
N MET A 129 2.08 1.91 17.73
CA MET A 129 3.34 1.17 17.79
C MET A 129 4.34 1.82 18.75
N LYS A 130 4.43 3.15 18.76
CA LYS A 130 5.27 3.90 19.69
C LYS A 130 4.85 3.65 21.13
N ASP A 131 3.55 3.81 21.44
CA ASP A 131 3.02 3.61 22.80
C ASP A 131 3.29 2.18 23.30
N ARG A 132 3.14 1.19 22.40
CA ARG A 132 3.43 -0.21 22.71
C ARG A 132 4.91 -0.45 22.98
N THR A 133 5.80 0.21 22.23
CA THR A 133 7.25 0.10 22.43
C THR A 133 7.66 0.70 23.78
N GLU A 134 7.14 1.88 24.11
CA GLU A 134 7.39 2.51 25.42
C GLU A 134 6.88 1.65 26.59
N MET A 135 5.78 0.92 26.40
CA MET A 135 5.28 -0.02 27.39
C MET A 135 6.22 -1.22 27.56
N ILE A 136 6.72 -1.79 26.46
CA ILE A 136 7.68 -2.89 26.49
C ILE A 136 8.97 -2.48 27.21
N ASP A 137 9.47 -1.27 26.96
CA ASP A 137 10.67 -0.76 27.65
C ASP A 137 10.48 -0.69 29.17
N ARG A 138 9.31 -0.24 29.63
CA ARG A 138 8.97 -0.23 31.07
C ARG A 138 8.89 -1.64 31.66
N ASP A 139 8.29 -2.58 30.93
CA ASP A 139 8.20 -3.98 31.37
C ASP A 139 9.58 -4.64 31.44
N LEU A 140 10.49 -4.34 30.49
CA LEU A 140 11.87 -4.81 30.51
C LEU A 140 12.66 -4.26 31.70
N GLU A 141 12.51 -2.98 32.04
CA GLU A 141 13.15 -2.41 33.23
C GLU A 141 12.60 -3.04 34.52
N ARG A 142 11.29 -3.31 34.59
CA ARG A 142 10.69 -4.04 35.71
C ARG A 142 11.24 -5.46 35.83
N LEU A 143 11.38 -6.17 34.71
CA LEU A 143 11.93 -7.52 34.66
C LEU A 143 13.38 -7.54 35.13
N LYS A 144 14.20 -6.58 34.67
CA LYS A 144 15.60 -6.41 35.08
C LYS A 144 15.73 -6.15 36.58
N ALA A 145 14.89 -5.28 37.14
CA ALA A 145 14.87 -5.04 38.58
C ALA A 145 14.53 -6.30 39.38
N ALA A 146 13.54 -7.08 38.93
CA ALA A 146 13.18 -8.35 39.55
C ALA A 146 14.33 -9.37 39.51
N PHE A 147 15.03 -9.51 38.36
CA PHE A 147 16.21 -10.37 38.24
C PHE A 147 17.36 -9.94 39.14
N SER A 148 17.59 -8.63 39.27
CA SER A 148 18.61 -8.09 40.18
C SER A 148 18.29 -8.43 41.63
N GLU A 149 17.01 -8.38 42.02
CA GLU A 149 16.58 -8.72 43.37
C GLU A 149 16.67 -10.23 43.64
N ILE A 150 16.28 -11.07 42.67
CA ILE A 150 16.48 -12.52 42.74
C ILE A 150 17.98 -12.85 42.90
N SER A 151 18.85 -12.21 42.13
CA SER A 151 20.30 -12.42 42.19
C SER A 151 20.89 -11.99 43.53
N ARG A 152 20.39 -10.89 44.10
CA ARG A 152 20.77 -10.42 45.44
C ARG A 152 20.34 -11.41 46.53
N LEU A 153 19.11 -11.88 46.46
CA LEU A 153 18.54 -12.85 47.41
C LEU A 153 19.26 -14.21 47.32
N SER A 154 19.55 -14.70 46.12
CA SER A 154 20.27 -15.95 45.93
C SER A 154 21.71 -15.88 46.47
N ALA A 155 22.41 -14.77 46.24
CA ALA A 155 23.74 -14.54 46.81
C ALA A 155 23.71 -14.51 48.34
N LYS A 156 22.70 -13.87 48.94
CA LYS A 156 22.53 -13.85 50.40
C LYS A 156 22.32 -15.25 50.98
N VAL A 157 21.44 -16.05 50.37
CA VAL A 157 21.17 -17.44 50.81
C VAL A 157 22.42 -18.32 50.68
N ALA A 158 23.23 -18.14 49.63
CA ALA A 158 24.46 -18.90 49.44
C ALA A 158 25.51 -18.63 50.54
N ILE A 159 25.56 -17.41 51.08
CA ILE A 159 26.49 -17.05 52.17
C ILE A 159 26.03 -17.68 53.51
N GLU A 160 24.73 -17.72 53.76
CA GLU A 160 24.16 -18.25 55.02
C GLU A 160 24.15 -19.79 55.07
N GLY A 161 24.21 -20.45 53.91
CA GLY A 161 24.28 -21.91 53.78
C GLY A 161 25.68 -22.52 53.83
N SER A 162 26.75 -21.75 54.06
CA SER A 162 28.10 -22.28 54.22
C SER A 162 28.32 -22.79 55.65
N PRO A 163 28.43 -24.11 55.91
CA PRO A 163 28.68 -24.62 57.24
C PRO A 163 30.13 -24.31 57.68
N SER A 164 30.29 -23.85 58.92
CA SER A 164 31.57 -23.82 59.64
C SER A 164 32.02 -25.21 60.06
#